data_AF-A6IQI9-F1
#
_entry.id   AF-A6IQI9-F1
#
_cell.length_a   1.000
_cell.length_b   1.000
_cell.length_c   1.000
_cell.angle_alpha   90.00
_cell.angle_beta   90.00
_cell.angle_gamma   90.00
#
_symmetry.space_group_name_H-M   'P 1'
#
loop_
_entity.id
_entity.type
_entity.pdbx_description
1 polymer ?
#
loop_
_entity_poly.entity_id
_entity_poly.type
_entity_poly.pdbx_seq_one_letter_code
_entity_poly.pdbx_strand_id
1 'polypeptide(L)'
;MPKKVKPTGDENEEESVPCKQVKEELPNTLSVLNFDSPSSFFESLISPIKVETFFKEFWEQKPLLIQRDDPSLAAYYQSLFSLSDLRSLCSQGLYYGRDVNVCRCIGGKKKVLNKDGKAQFLQLRKDFDQKRATIQFHQPQRFKVMDLPMAEFSDPRKQ
;
A
#
# COMPACT_ATOMS: atom_id res chain seq x y z
N MET A 1 9.70 58.12 26.08
CA MET A 1 11.18 58.05 25.95
C MET A 1 11.76 57.79 27.35
N PRO A 2 12.95 57.17 27.53
CA PRO A 2 14.01 56.91 26.53
C PRO A 2 14.58 55.46 26.45
N LYS A 3 15.18 55.19 25.27
CA LYS A 3 16.37 54.38 24.90
C LYS A 3 16.75 53.03 25.58
N LYS A 4 16.91 52.04 24.67
CA LYS A 4 17.55 50.69 24.76
C LYS A 4 18.93 50.61 25.43
N VAL A 5 19.23 49.40 25.93
CA VAL A 5 20.57 48.75 25.89
C VAL A 5 20.39 47.29 25.39
N LYS A 6 21.33 46.79 24.57
CA LYS A 6 21.48 45.39 24.08
C LYS A 6 22.70 44.78 24.83
N PRO A 7 22.87 43.45 24.99
CA PRO A 7 23.11 42.48 23.91
C PRO A 7 22.25 41.21 24.12
N THR A 8 22.46 39.99 23.56
CA THR A 8 23.43 39.39 22.62
C THR A 8 22.69 38.29 21.80
N GLY A 9 23.37 37.54 20.93
CA GLY A 9 22.92 36.24 20.42
C GLY A 9 22.86 36.16 18.89
N ASP A 10 23.79 35.44 18.29
CA ASP A 10 23.88 35.17 16.86
C ASP A 10 22.85 34.11 16.41
N GLU A 11 22.47 34.13 15.13
CA GLU A 11 22.54 32.97 14.22
C GLU A 11 22.18 33.42 12.78
N ASN A 12 22.78 32.77 11.78
CA ASN A 12 22.87 33.31 10.42
C ASN A 12 21.56 33.24 9.62
N GLU A 13 21.30 34.29 8.85
CA GLU A 13 20.37 34.26 7.72
C GLU A 13 21.06 33.57 6.53
N GLU A 14 20.85 32.26 6.35
CA GLU A 14 21.09 31.60 5.06
C GLU A 14 19.78 31.50 4.27
N GLU A 15 19.69 32.32 3.23
CA GLU A 15 18.57 32.42 2.31
C GLU A 15 18.37 31.08 1.57
N SER A 16 17.22 30.43 1.79
CA SER A 16 16.96 29.08 1.27
C SER A 16 16.80 29.08 -0.25
N VAL A 17 17.85 28.64 -0.95
CA VAL A 17 17.86 28.45 -2.41
C VAL A 17 16.74 27.49 -2.85
N PRO A 18 15.95 27.82 -3.89
CA PRO A 18 14.93 26.89 -4.39
C PRO A 18 15.59 25.69 -5.07
N CYS A 19 15.65 24.56 -4.37
CA CYS A 19 16.05 23.29 -4.97
C CYS A 19 15.07 22.92 -6.09
N LYS A 20 15.55 22.99 -7.35
CA LYS A 20 14.82 22.49 -8.52
C LYS A 20 14.38 21.05 -8.23
N GLN A 21 13.07 20.80 -8.31
CA GLN A 21 12.55 19.44 -8.29
C GLN A 21 13.06 18.72 -9.53
N VAL A 22 14.10 17.89 -9.35
CA VAL A 22 14.42 16.86 -10.32
C VAL A 22 13.22 15.92 -10.32
N LYS A 23 12.52 15.88 -11.45
CA LYS A 23 11.52 14.85 -11.72
C LYS A 23 12.28 13.53 -11.73
N GLU A 24 12.20 12.79 -10.63
CA GLU A 24 12.76 11.45 -10.52
C GLU A 24 11.91 10.53 -11.41
N GLU A 25 12.30 10.46 -12.68
CA GLU A 25 11.72 9.56 -13.67
C GLU A 25 11.88 8.13 -13.13
N LEU A 26 10.76 7.48 -12.82
CA LEU A 26 10.75 6.11 -12.33
C LEU A 26 11.52 5.23 -13.34
N PRO A 27 12.65 4.61 -12.96
CA PRO A 27 13.48 3.89 -13.91
C PRO A 27 12.67 2.75 -14.51
N ASN A 28 12.69 2.65 -15.86
CA ASN A 28 11.94 1.68 -16.65
C ASN A 28 11.73 0.36 -15.91
N THR A 29 10.51 0.16 -15.39
CA THR A 29 10.17 -1.02 -14.62
C THR A 29 10.17 -2.24 -15.54
N LEU A 30 11.27 -3.00 -15.53
CA LEU A 30 11.21 -4.42 -15.83
C LEU A 30 10.09 -4.99 -14.97
N SER A 31 9.05 -5.52 -15.60
CA SER A 31 7.80 -5.84 -14.93
C SER A 31 8.04 -6.98 -13.94
N VAL A 32 8.13 -6.59 -12.67
CA VAL A 32 8.43 -7.45 -11.52
C VAL A 32 7.52 -8.68 -11.46
N LEU A 33 6.28 -8.52 -11.93
CA LEU A 33 5.39 -9.61 -12.33
C LEU A 33 5.12 -9.49 -13.83
N ASN A 34 5.04 -10.63 -14.52
CA ASN A 34 4.68 -10.68 -15.93
C ASN A 34 3.14 -10.57 -16.06
N PHE A 35 2.63 -9.72 -16.96
CA PHE A 35 1.19 -9.51 -17.17
C PHE A 35 0.69 -9.92 -18.56
N ASP A 36 1.53 -10.60 -19.35
CA ASP A 36 1.23 -11.00 -20.74
C ASP A 36 0.09 -12.03 -20.82
N SER A 37 -0.03 -12.88 -19.80
CA SER A 37 -1.11 -13.86 -19.66
C SER A 37 -1.39 -14.21 -18.20
N PRO A 38 -2.57 -14.77 -17.87
CA PRO A 38 -2.86 -15.26 -16.52
C PRO A 38 -1.86 -16.33 -16.02
N SER A 39 -1.35 -17.17 -16.93
CA SER A 39 -0.35 -18.20 -16.61
C SER A 39 1.00 -17.58 -16.27
N SER A 40 1.47 -16.64 -17.10
CA SER A 40 2.72 -15.91 -16.91
C SER A 40 2.71 -15.06 -15.63
N PHE A 41 1.55 -14.45 -15.32
CA PHE A 41 1.33 -13.76 -14.06
C PHE A 41 1.44 -14.72 -12.88
N PHE A 42 0.74 -15.86 -12.91
CA PHE A 42 0.81 -16.81 -11.82
C PHE A 42 2.22 -17.36 -11.61
N GLU A 43 2.92 -17.73 -12.68
CA GLU A 43 4.31 -18.21 -12.64
C GLU A 43 5.26 -17.16 -12.01
N SER A 44 5.19 -15.90 -12.46
CA SER A 44 6.02 -14.84 -11.88
C SER A 44 5.66 -14.54 -10.41
N LEU A 45 4.38 -14.63 -10.03
CA LEU A 45 3.90 -14.44 -8.66
C LEU A 45 4.47 -15.48 -7.68
N ILE A 46 4.60 -16.74 -8.10
CA ILE A 46 5.12 -17.84 -7.27
C ILE A 46 6.62 -18.14 -7.48
N SER A 47 7.31 -17.43 -8.38
CA SER A 47 8.75 -17.59 -8.64
C SER A 47 9.59 -17.58 -7.35
N PRO A 48 10.56 -18.49 -7.16
CA PRO A 48 11.11 -19.43 -8.15
C PRO A 48 10.41 -20.80 -8.19
N ILE A 49 9.23 -20.94 -7.57
CA ILE A 49 8.49 -22.22 -7.56
C ILE A 49 7.82 -22.44 -8.91
N LYS A 50 8.07 -23.60 -9.53
CA LYS A 50 7.41 -23.98 -10.79
C LYS A 50 5.92 -24.22 -10.59
N VAL A 51 5.11 -23.88 -11.60
CA VAL A 51 3.65 -24.03 -11.57
C VAL A 51 3.24 -25.49 -11.37
N GLU A 52 3.92 -26.44 -12.01
CA GLU A 52 3.64 -27.88 -11.86
C GLU A 52 3.97 -28.35 -10.44
N THR A 53 5.09 -27.91 -9.87
CA THR A 53 5.48 -28.22 -8.49
C THR A 53 4.48 -27.65 -7.48
N PHE A 54 4.02 -26.40 -7.70
CA PHE A 54 3.01 -25.78 -6.86
C PHE A 54 1.72 -26.59 -6.81
N PHE A 55 1.13 -26.92 -7.98
CA PHE A 55 -0.12 -27.69 -8.02
C PHE A 55 0.04 -29.14 -7.56
N LYS A 56 1.19 -29.77 -7.84
CA LYS A 56 1.44 -31.16 -7.44
C LYS A 56 1.67 -31.33 -5.94
N GLU A 57 2.36 -30.40 -5.28
CA GLU A 57 2.90 -30.62 -3.93
C GLU A 57 2.38 -29.67 -2.85
N PHE A 58 1.81 -28.51 -3.21
CA PHE A 58 1.45 -27.46 -2.26
C PHE A 58 -0.03 -27.09 -2.31
N TRP A 59 -0.59 -26.92 -3.51
CA TRP A 59 -2.01 -26.58 -3.69
C TRP A 59 -2.92 -27.56 -2.94
N GLU A 60 -3.76 -27.01 -2.06
CA GLU A 60 -4.70 -27.74 -1.19
C GLU A 60 -4.10 -28.86 -0.32
N GLN A 61 -2.76 -28.93 -0.19
CA GLN A 61 -2.04 -29.97 0.54
C GLN A 61 -1.25 -29.45 1.74
N LYS A 62 -0.40 -28.43 1.55
CA LYS A 62 0.48 -27.90 2.61
C LYS A 62 0.85 -26.43 2.36
N PRO A 63 1.12 -25.64 3.41
CA PRO A 63 1.60 -24.27 3.25
C PRO A 63 2.91 -24.18 2.45
N LEU A 64 3.03 -23.13 1.65
CA LEU A 64 4.25 -22.74 0.94
C LEU A 64 4.71 -21.37 1.46
N LEU A 65 5.95 -21.29 1.93
CA LEU A 65 6.61 -20.04 2.32
C LEU A 65 7.67 -19.71 1.26
N ILE A 66 7.55 -18.54 0.62
CA ILE A 66 8.55 -18.02 -0.32
C ILE A 66 9.18 -16.78 0.30
N GLN A 67 10.38 -16.93 0.87
CA GLN A 67 11.20 -15.81 1.33
C GLN A 67 12.01 -15.29 0.15
N ARG A 68 12.10 -13.96 0.02
CA ARG A 68 12.78 -13.27 -1.08
C ARG A 68 13.51 -12.05 -0.53
N ASP A 69 14.66 -11.75 -1.10
CA ASP A 69 15.52 -10.61 -0.74
C ASP A 69 15.82 -9.80 -2.02
N ASP A 70 14.76 -9.26 -2.61
CA ASP A 70 14.80 -8.46 -3.85
C ASP A 70 14.20 -7.06 -3.56
N PRO A 71 15.02 -5.99 -3.59
CA PRO A 71 14.55 -4.63 -3.32
C PRO A 71 13.50 -4.11 -4.32
N SER A 72 13.57 -4.52 -5.59
CA SER A 72 12.63 -4.09 -6.63
C SER A 72 11.26 -4.74 -6.41
N LEU A 73 11.27 -6.03 -6.05
CA LEU A 73 10.07 -6.77 -5.66
C LEU A 73 9.46 -6.21 -4.37
N ALA A 74 10.28 -5.87 -3.38
CA ALA A 74 9.82 -5.24 -2.14
C ALA A 74 9.12 -3.88 -2.40
N ALA A 75 9.73 -3.02 -3.24
CA ALA A 75 9.13 -1.76 -3.65
C ALA A 75 7.80 -1.95 -4.41
N TYR A 76 7.73 -2.94 -5.30
CA TYR A 76 6.49 -3.29 -6.01
C TYR A 76 5.37 -3.67 -5.03
N TYR A 77 5.61 -4.62 -4.11
CA TYR A 77 4.59 -5.03 -3.13
C TYR A 77 4.17 -3.88 -2.21
N GLN A 78 5.09 -2.99 -1.84
CA GLN A 78 4.80 -1.79 -1.04
C GLN A 78 3.87 -0.81 -1.77
N SER A 79 3.90 -0.76 -3.11
CA SER A 79 3.02 0.11 -3.91
C SER A 79 1.56 -0.38 -3.96
N LEU A 80 1.34 -1.69 -3.85
CA LEU A 80 0.02 -2.34 -4.02
C LEU A 80 -1.01 -1.83 -3.01
N PHE A 81 -0.62 -1.70 -1.74
CA PHE A 81 -1.46 -1.11 -0.69
C PHE A 81 -0.61 -0.70 0.53
N SER A 82 -0.78 0.54 0.99
CA SER A 82 -0.03 1.13 2.09
C SER A 82 -0.96 1.71 3.17
N LEU A 83 -0.44 1.89 4.40
CA LEU A 83 -1.21 2.56 5.47
C LEU A 83 -1.54 4.03 5.12
N SER A 84 -0.72 4.66 4.25
CA SER A 84 -0.96 5.99 3.69
C SER A 84 -2.19 6.06 2.78
N ASP A 85 -2.48 5.01 2.00
CA ASP A 85 -3.66 4.95 1.12
C ASP A 85 -4.96 5.11 1.91
N LEU A 86 -5.03 4.60 3.16
CA LEU A 86 -6.24 4.75 3.99
C LEU A 86 -6.64 6.22 4.21
N ARG A 87 -5.71 7.18 4.13
CA ARG A 87 -6.04 8.61 4.28
C ARG A 87 -6.88 9.12 3.11
N SER A 88 -6.51 8.82 1.87
CA SER A 88 -7.27 9.22 0.67
C SER A 88 -8.55 8.40 0.55
N LEU A 89 -8.50 7.10 0.86
CA LEU A 89 -9.66 6.21 0.81
C LEU A 89 -10.75 6.61 1.83
N CYS A 90 -10.40 6.99 3.05
CA CYS A 90 -11.39 7.48 4.03
C CYS A 90 -12.16 8.70 3.51
N SER A 91 -11.50 9.61 2.78
CA SER A 91 -12.14 10.78 2.16
C SER A 91 -13.17 10.41 1.07
N GLN A 92 -13.05 9.22 0.47
CA GLN A 92 -14.03 8.68 -0.49
C GLN A 92 -15.28 8.06 0.19
N GLY A 93 -15.30 7.98 1.53
CA GLY A 93 -16.47 7.51 2.29
C GLY A 93 -16.52 6.01 2.54
N LEU A 94 -15.50 5.49 3.23
CA LEU A 94 -15.50 4.13 3.78
C LEU A 94 -16.44 4.00 4.98
N TYR A 95 -17.00 2.81 5.19
CA TYR A 95 -17.86 2.50 6.34
C TYR A 95 -17.32 1.30 7.11
N TYR A 96 -17.47 1.33 8.43
CA TYR A 96 -17.15 0.20 9.30
C TYR A 96 -18.03 -1.01 8.98
N GLY A 97 -17.49 -2.22 9.13
CA GLY A 97 -18.17 -3.48 8.80
C GLY A 97 -18.22 -3.77 7.30
N ARG A 98 -18.59 -2.76 6.48
CA ARG A 98 -18.69 -2.87 5.02
C ARG A 98 -17.31 -2.85 4.35
N ASP A 99 -16.58 -1.74 4.46
CA ASP A 99 -15.31 -1.52 3.76
C ASP A 99 -14.10 -1.72 4.68
N VAL A 100 -14.25 -1.49 5.99
CA VAL A 100 -13.15 -1.63 6.96
C VAL A 100 -13.62 -2.20 8.30
N ASN A 101 -12.79 -3.04 8.90
CA ASN A 101 -12.93 -3.57 10.25
C ASN A 101 -11.72 -3.17 11.09
N VAL A 102 -11.94 -2.92 12.38
CA VAL A 102 -10.87 -2.75 13.38
C VAL A 102 -11.06 -3.81 14.45
N CYS A 103 -10.01 -4.57 14.76
CA CYS A 103 -10.07 -5.62 15.77
C CYS A 103 -8.74 -5.80 16.51
N ARG A 104 -8.77 -6.53 17.63
CA ARG A 104 -7.57 -6.91 18.38
C ARG A 104 -7.75 -8.31 18.96
N CYS A 105 -6.68 -9.11 18.95
CA CYS A 105 -6.66 -10.36 19.70
C CYS A 105 -6.39 -10.07 21.18
N ILE A 106 -7.27 -10.56 22.06
CA ILE A 106 -7.14 -10.44 23.52
C ILE A 106 -7.47 -11.82 24.11
N GLY A 107 -6.51 -12.45 24.81
CA GLY A 107 -6.69 -13.79 25.37
C GLY A 107 -7.08 -14.85 24.33
N GLY A 108 -6.45 -14.81 23.14
CA GLY A 108 -6.75 -15.71 22.03
C GLY A 108 -8.07 -15.41 21.28
N LYS A 109 -8.88 -14.43 21.73
CA LYS A 109 -10.18 -14.11 21.13
C LYS A 109 -10.13 -12.81 20.32
N LYS A 110 -10.74 -12.81 19.12
CA LYS A 110 -10.92 -11.62 18.28
C LYS A 110 -11.96 -10.70 18.93
N LYS A 111 -11.54 -9.53 19.41
CA LYS A 111 -12.44 -8.44 19.84
C LYS A 111 -12.57 -7.43 18.71
N VAL A 112 -13.80 -7.20 18.22
CA VAL A 112 -14.12 -6.14 17.26
C VAL A 112 -14.18 -4.80 17.99
N LEU A 113 -13.67 -3.75 17.34
CA LEU A 113 -13.54 -2.38 17.86
C LEU A 113 -14.16 -1.33 16.92
N ASN A 114 -14.92 -1.77 15.92
CA ASN A 114 -15.65 -0.92 14.97
C ASN A 114 -16.47 0.17 15.67
N LYS A 115 -16.69 1.27 14.94
CA LYS A 115 -17.71 2.28 15.25
C LYS A 115 -18.86 2.15 14.26
N ASP A 116 -19.94 2.86 14.52
CA ASP A 116 -21.06 2.94 13.57
C ASP A 116 -20.76 3.95 12.46
N GLY A 117 -21.29 3.68 11.25
CA GLY A 117 -21.21 4.60 10.12
C GLY A 117 -19.82 4.72 9.47
N LYS A 118 -19.47 5.95 9.08
CA LYS A 118 -18.28 6.26 8.27
C LYS A 118 -16.98 6.11 9.07
N ALA A 119 -15.98 5.48 8.46
CA ALA A 119 -14.64 5.38 9.02
C ALA A 119 -13.85 6.67 8.75
N GLN A 120 -13.37 7.31 9.82
CA GLN A 120 -12.48 8.46 9.74
C GLN A 120 -11.02 8.02 9.92
N PHE A 121 -10.13 8.50 9.05
CA PHE A 121 -8.70 8.16 9.08
C PHE A 121 -8.05 8.39 10.45
N LEU A 122 -8.32 9.52 11.11
CA LEU A 122 -7.77 9.83 12.43
C LEU A 122 -8.22 8.83 13.50
N GLN A 123 -9.44 8.30 13.41
CA GLN A 123 -9.94 7.30 14.36
C GLN A 123 -9.30 5.92 14.11
N LEU A 124 -9.18 5.50 12.83
CA LEU A 124 -8.44 4.29 12.46
C LEU A 124 -6.99 4.36 12.93
N ARG A 125 -6.32 5.49 12.69
CA ARG A 125 -4.93 5.74 13.11
C ARG A 125 -4.78 5.70 14.63
N LYS A 126 -5.69 6.34 15.37
CA LYS A 126 -5.73 6.31 16.84
C LYS A 126 -5.88 4.88 17.38
N ASP A 127 -6.77 4.08 16.80
CA ASP A 127 -6.98 2.71 17.24
C ASP A 127 -5.79 1.79 16.89
N PHE A 128 -5.15 2.00 15.74
CA PHE A 128 -3.91 1.33 15.36
C PHE A 128 -2.77 1.67 16.33
N ASP A 129 -2.39 2.95 16.45
CA ASP A 129 -1.22 3.38 17.24
C ASP A 129 -1.43 3.16 18.75
N GLN A 130 -2.58 3.61 19.31
CA GLN A 130 -2.77 3.65 20.77
C GLN A 130 -3.34 2.34 21.34
N LYS A 131 -4.24 1.66 20.62
CA LYS A 131 -4.86 0.42 21.11
C LYS A 131 -4.16 -0.84 20.61
N ARG A 132 -3.16 -0.70 19.73
CA ARG A 132 -2.48 -1.82 19.03
C ARG A 132 -3.49 -2.72 18.32
N ALA A 133 -4.43 -2.09 17.61
CA ALA A 133 -5.47 -2.78 16.84
C ALA A 133 -5.00 -3.07 15.41
N THR A 134 -5.53 -4.13 14.82
CA THR A 134 -5.39 -4.47 13.40
C THR A 134 -6.53 -3.85 12.60
N ILE A 135 -6.19 -3.16 11.51
CA ILE A 135 -7.14 -2.69 10.50
C ILE A 135 -7.24 -3.77 9.42
N GLN A 136 -8.46 -4.22 9.12
CA GLN A 136 -8.77 -5.14 8.03
C GLN A 136 -9.57 -4.36 6.98
N PHE A 137 -9.00 -4.14 5.79
CA PHE A 137 -9.68 -3.50 4.67
C PHE A 137 -10.33 -4.57 3.77
N HIS A 138 -11.52 -4.30 3.23
CA HIS A 138 -12.23 -5.21 2.34
C HIS A 138 -12.20 -4.73 0.89
N GLN A 139 -11.93 -5.65 -0.04
CA GLN A 139 -12.02 -5.42 -1.48
C GLN A 139 -11.17 -4.22 -2.00
N PRO A 140 -9.86 -4.15 -1.70
CA PRO A 140 -8.98 -3.03 -2.10
C PRO A 140 -8.91 -2.80 -3.62
N GLN A 141 -9.16 -3.83 -4.43
CA GLN A 141 -9.22 -3.75 -5.90
C GLN A 141 -10.37 -2.86 -6.44
N ARG A 142 -11.31 -2.44 -5.58
CA ARG A 142 -12.31 -1.41 -5.92
C ARG A 142 -11.72 0.00 -6.04
N PHE A 143 -10.52 0.23 -5.53
CA PHE A 143 -9.92 1.56 -5.37
C PHE A 143 -8.49 1.65 -5.89
N LYS A 144 -7.69 0.58 -5.74
CA LYS A 144 -6.34 0.48 -6.30
C LYS A 144 -6.45 -0.13 -7.69
N VAL A 145 -6.51 0.75 -8.70
CA VAL A 145 -6.17 0.38 -10.07
C VAL A 145 -4.68 0.04 -10.06
N MET A 146 -4.33 -1.17 -10.50
CA MET A 146 -2.98 -1.41 -10.99
C MET A 146 -2.90 -0.69 -12.33
N ASP A 147 -1.93 0.21 -12.51
CA ASP A 147 -1.65 0.85 -13.80
C ASP A 147 -1.06 -0.19 -14.77
N LEU A 148 -1.90 -1.15 -15.14
CA LEU A 148 -1.69 -2.05 -16.24
C LEU A 148 -1.86 -1.21 -17.51
N PRO A 149 -0.87 -1.20 -18.43
CA PRO A 149 -1.11 -0.63 -19.74
C PRO A 149 -2.31 -1.36 -20.35
N MET A 150 -3.38 -0.61 -20.63
CA MET A 150 -4.59 -1.16 -21.23
C MET A 150 -4.21 -1.75 -22.59
N ALA A 151 -4.08 -3.08 -22.66
CA ALA A 151 -3.92 -3.77 -23.93
C ALA A 151 -5.11 -3.41 -24.81
N GLU A 152 -4.84 -2.82 -25.98
CA GLU A 152 -5.88 -2.43 -26.92
C GLU A 152 -6.61 -3.67 -27.44
N PHE A 153 -7.73 -4.01 -26.80
CA PHE A 153 -8.68 -4.98 -27.32
C PHE A 153 -9.31 -4.40 -28.60
N SER A 154 -8.67 -4.70 -29.73
CA SER A 154 -9.22 -4.42 -31.05
C SER A 154 -10.51 -5.20 -31.23
N ASP A 155 -11.63 -4.50 -31.41
CA ASP A 155 -12.95 -5.12 -31.59
C ASP A 155 -12.97 -5.92 -32.90
N PRO A 156 -13.13 -7.26 -32.87
CA PRO A 156 -13.14 -8.08 -34.09
C PRO A 156 -14.36 -7.83 -34.99
N ARG A 157 -15.28 -6.93 -34.61
CA ARG A 157 -16.43 -6.49 -35.42
C ARG A 157 -16.16 -5.19 -36.19
N LYS A 158 -14.90 -4.74 -36.26
CA LYS A 158 -14.43 -3.62 -37.11
C LYS A 158 -13.56 -4.11 -38.27
N GLN A 159 -14.07 -5.07 -39.04
CA GLN A 159 -13.64 -5.39 -40.41
C GLN A 159 -14.87 -5.39 -41.31
#